data_AF-A0A2I6QLI3-F1
#
_entry.id   AF-A0A2I6QLI3-F1
#
_cell.length_a   1.000
_cell.length_b   1.000
_cell.length_c   1.000
_cell.angle_alpha   90.00
_cell.angle_beta   90.00
_cell.angle_gamma   90.00
#
_symmetry.space_group_name_H-M   'P 1'
#
loop_
_entity.id
_entity.type
_entity.pdbx_description
1 polymer ?
#
loop_
_entity_poly.entity_id
_entity_poly.type
_entity_poly.pdbx_seq_one_letter_code
_entity_poly.pdbx_strand_id
1 'polypeptide(L)'
;MYTHPGIVGELLCGNIKNRAELSDLLRELPIPPLKEHQFIFDFIERHVLWGKGLGWIDVNLLVTALNNDLVLWTSDSRLKGVAEAHDVRCHR
;
A
#
# COMPACT_ATOMS: atom_id res chain seq x y z
N MET A 1 -3.57 11.40 7.86
CA MET A 1 -2.50 10.59 7.22
C MET A 1 -2.58 9.20 7.81
N TYR A 2 -2.46 8.15 7.01
CA TYR A 2 -2.62 6.76 7.43
C TYR A 2 -1.36 5.96 7.12
N THR A 3 -1.17 4.84 7.82
CA THR A 3 -0.13 3.86 7.47
C THR A 3 -0.74 2.48 7.25
N HIS A 4 -0.16 1.72 6.32
CA HIS A 4 -0.53 0.33 6.12
C HIS A 4 0.44 -0.58 6.89
N PRO A 5 -0.03 -1.59 7.65
CA PRO A 5 0.86 -2.47 8.43
C PRO A 5 1.91 -3.19 7.59
N GLY A 6 1.59 -3.50 6.32
CA GLY A 6 2.54 -4.07 5.37
C GLY A 6 3.77 -3.19 5.13
N ILE A 7 3.59 -1.86 5.06
CA ILE A 7 4.69 -0.91 4.90
C ILE A 7 5.51 -0.81 6.19
N VAL A 8 4.85 -0.80 7.35
CA VAL A 8 5.55 -0.88 8.64
C VAL A 8 6.41 -2.14 8.71
N GLY A 9 5.87 -3.29 8.29
CA GLY A 9 6.59 -4.55 8.21
C GLY A 9 7.79 -4.51 7.26
N GLU A 10 7.62 -4.02 6.03
CA GLU A 10 8.70 -3.86 5.06
C GLU A 10 9.84 -2.98 5.59
N LEU A 11 9.50 -1.83 6.18
CA LEU A 11 10.49 -0.91 6.75
C LEU A 11 11.22 -1.54 7.94
N LEU A 12 10.51 -2.29 8.79
CA LEU A 12 11.12 -3.01 9.91
C LEU A 12 12.01 -4.18 9.47
N CYS A 13 11.73 -4.81 8.33
CA CYS A 13 12.57 -5.83 7.73
C CYS A 13 13.79 -5.25 7.00
N GLY A 14 13.69 -4.00 6.52
CA GLY A 14 14.77 -3.29 5.86
C GLY A 14 15.89 -2.84 6.80
N ASN A 15 17.01 -2.42 6.20
CA ASN A 15 18.12 -1.81 6.93
C ASN A 15 18.00 -0.28 6.91
N ILE A 16 17.29 0.27 7.90
CA ILE A 16 17.00 1.70 8.01
C ILE A 16 17.72 2.30 9.22
N LYS A 17 18.31 3.48 9.05
CA LYS A 17 18.89 4.28 10.15
C LYS A 17 17.77 4.71 11.11
N ASN A 18 18.08 4.84 12.40
CA ASN A 18 17.13 5.27 13.44
C ASN A 18 15.85 4.39 13.53
N ARG A 19 16.01 3.08 13.34
CA ARG A 19 14.91 2.10 13.32
C ARG A 19 13.93 2.21 14.50
N ALA A 20 14.43 2.47 15.70
CA ALA A 20 13.58 2.60 16.89
C ALA A 20 12.63 3.80 16.79
N GLU A 21 13.18 4.99 16.54
CA GLU A 21 12.41 6.23 16.39
C GLU A 21 11.41 6.15 15.23
N LEU A 22 11.83 5.62 14.07
CA LEU A 22 10.94 5.44 12.92
C LEU A 22 9.82 4.44 13.24
N SER A 23 10.12 3.35 13.96
CA SER A 23 9.12 2.37 14.36
C SER A 23 8.05 2.99 15.27
N ASP A 24 8.43 3.87 16.18
CA ASP A 24 7.49 4.51 17.10
C ASP A 24 6.59 5.48 16.34
N LEU A 25 7.18 6.37 15.52
CA LEU A 25 6.42 7.31 14.67
C LEU A 25 5.46 6.60 13.71
N LEU A 26 5.87 5.50 13.09
CA LEU A 26 5.00 4.76 12.17
C LEU A 26 3.83 4.09 12.89
N ARG A 27 4.03 3.62 14.12
CA ARG A 27 2.97 2.98 14.92
C ARG A 27 1.95 3.98 15.47
N GLU A 28 2.31 5.25 15.55
CA GLU A 28 1.37 6.33 15.92
C GLU A 28 0.38 6.67 14.80
N LEU A 29 0.70 6.34 13.54
CA LEU A 29 -0.20 6.60 12.42
C LEU A 29 -1.41 5.66 12.48
N PRO A 30 -2.63 6.18 12.24
CA PRO A 30 -3.82 5.35 12.19
C PRO A 30 -3.73 4.35 11.03
N ILE A 31 -4.25 3.16 11.28
CA ILE A 31 -4.44 2.12 10.27
C ILE A 31 -5.83 2.32 9.65
N PRO A 32 -5.94 2.43 8.31
CA PRO A 32 -7.25 2.54 7.66
C PRO A 32 -7.97 1.18 7.71
N PRO A 33 -9.30 1.13 7.54
CA PRO A 33 -10.01 -0.13 7.38
C PRO A 33 -9.40 -1.00 6.28
N LEU A 34 -8.90 -2.17 6.67
CA LEU A 34 -8.25 -3.13 5.77
C LEU A 34 -9.28 -4.13 5.24
N LYS A 35 -8.98 -4.69 4.06
CA LYS A 35 -9.76 -5.79 3.48
C LYS A 35 -9.12 -7.13 3.83
N GLU A 36 -9.95 -8.16 3.91
CA GLU A 36 -9.50 -9.54 4.06
C GLU A 36 -8.73 -10.00 2.82
N HIS A 37 -7.86 -11.00 3.00
CA HIS A 37 -7.04 -11.52 1.91
C HIS A 37 -7.88 -12.06 0.75
N GLN A 38 -9.03 -12.69 1.02
CA GLN A 38 -9.90 -13.22 -0.03
C GLN A 38 -10.40 -12.11 -0.97
N PHE A 39 -10.81 -10.97 -0.42
CA PHE A 39 -11.21 -9.80 -1.22
C PHE A 39 -10.06 -9.34 -2.13
N ILE A 40 -8.82 -9.31 -1.61
CA ILE A 40 -7.64 -8.89 -2.36
C ILE A 40 -7.30 -9.90 -3.45
N PHE A 41 -7.39 -11.21 -3.18
CA PHE A 41 -7.21 -12.24 -4.19
C PHE A 41 -8.24 -12.10 -5.33
N ASP A 42 -9.51 -11.95 -4.98
CA ASP A 42 -10.54 -11.73 -5.99
C ASP A 42 -10.34 -10.42 -6.76
N PHE A 43 -9.75 -9.39 -6.14
CA PHE A 43 -9.41 -8.12 -6.79
C PHE A 43 -8.27 -8.30 -7.80
N ILE A 44 -7.23 -9.07 -7.44
CA ILE A 44 -6.12 -9.44 -8.34
C ILE A 44 -6.66 -10.16 -9.57
N GLU A 45 -7.54 -11.14 -9.38
CA GLU A 45 -8.18 -11.90 -10.46
C GLU A 45 -9.05 -11.02 -11.35
N ARG A 46 -9.96 -10.25 -10.75
CA ARG A 46 -10.89 -9.38 -11.48
C ARG A 46 -10.20 -8.30 -12.30
N HIS A 47 -9.06 -7.79 -11.83
CA HIS A 47 -8.35 -6.69 -12.47
C HIS A 47 -7.06 -7.10 -13.19
N VAL A 48 -6.75 -8.41 -13.23
CA VAL A 48 -5.60 -8.98 -13.93
C VAL A 48 -4.31 -8.25 -13.52
N LEU A 49 -4.03 -8.23 -12.20
CA LEU A 49 -2.92 -7.43 -11.66
C LEU A 49 -1.54 -8.12 -11.77
N TRP A 50 -1.49 -9.39 -12.18
CA TRP A 50 -0.23 -10.09 -12.44
C TRP A 50 0.50 -9.53 -13.66
N GLY A 51 1.83 -9.67 -13.69
CA GLY A 51 2.66 -9.18 -14.79
C GLY A 51 2.83 -7.65 -14.84
N LYS A 52 2.18 -6.89 -13.94
CA LYS A 52 2.33 -5.42 -13.86
C LYS A 52 3.53 -4.95 -13.02
N GLY A 53 4.30 -5.89 -12.46
CA GLY A 53 5.46 -5.58 -11.62
C GLY A 53 5.10 -5.03 -10.24
N LEU A 54 3.88 -5.31 -9.75
CA LEU A 54 3.45 -5.00 -8.38
C LEU A 54 3.75 -6.18 -7.45
N GLY A 55 4.25 -5.87 -6.25
CA GLY A 55 4.34 -6.81 -5.14
C GLY A 55 3.01 -6.98 -4.40
N TRP A 56 2.95 -7.96 -3.50
CA TRP A 56 1.77 -8.20 -2.66
C TRP A 56 1.39 -6.96 -1.83
N ILE A 57 2.37 -6.26 -1.26
CA ILE A 57 2.14 -5.07 -0.44
C ILE A 57 1.62 -3.91 -1.30
N ASP A 58 2.12 -3.73 -2.52
CA ASP A 58 1.62 -2.72 -3.47
C ASP A 58 0.13 -2.93 -3.78
N VAL A 59 -0.29 -4.18 -4.00
CA VAL A 59 -1.71 -4.50 -4.24
C VAL A 59 -2.55 -4.24 -2.99
N ASN A 60 -2.04 -4.58 -1.81
CA ASN A 60 -2.73 -4.27 -0.54
C ASN A 60 -2.90 -2.76 -0.36
N LEU A 61 -1.88 -1.97 -0.68
CA LEU A 61 -1.94 -0.50 -0.65
C LEU A 61 -2.97 0.03 -1.64
N LEU A 62 -2.97 -0.47 -2.87
CA LEU A 62 -3.92 -0.07 -3.90
C LEU A 62 -5.37 -0.34 -3.46
N VAL A 63 -5.65 -1.55 -2.99
CA VAL A 63 -6.99 -1.94 -2.50
C VAL A 63 -7.39 -1.10 -1.30
N THR A 64 -6.48 -0.88 -0.35
CA THR A 64 -6.74 -0.06 0.83
C THR A 64 -7.05 1.38 0.45
N ALA A 65 -6.30 1.97 -0.46
CA ALA A 65 -6.51 3.34 -0.91
C ALA A 65 -7.85 3.51 -1.62
N LEU A 66 -8.16 2.60 -2.56
CA LEU A 66 -9.42 2.59 -3.30
C LEU A 66 -10.64 2.47 -2.38
N ASN A 67 -10.62 1.54 -1.43
CA ASN A 67 -11.78 1.26 -0.58
C ASN A 67 -12.05 2.31 0.50
N ASN A 68 -11.09 3.19 0.76
CA ASN A 68 -11.17 4.21 1.81
C ASN A 68 -11.12 5.63 1.24
N ASP A 69 -11.21 5.80 -0.09
CA ASP A 69 -11.03 7.07 -0.79
C ASP A 69 -9.78 7.85 -0.33
N LEU A 70 -8.65 7.13 -0.21
CA LEU A 70 -7.39 7.71 0.22
C LEU A 70 -6.50 8.05 -0.98
N VAL A 71 -5.65 9.05 -0.78
CA VAL A 71 -4.59 9.37 -1.73
C VAL A 71 -3.35 8.54 -1.43
N LEU A 72 -2.85 7.84 -2.43
CA LEU A 72 -1.63 7.04 -2.33
C LEU A 72 -0.40 7.93 -2.57
N TRP A 73 0.51 7.94 -1.60
CA TRP A 73 1.81 8.59 -1.76
C TRP A 73 2.82 7.54 -2.19
N THR A 74 3.34 7.65 -3.40
CA THR A 74 4.31 6.69 -3.92
C THR A 74 5.28 7.33 -4.89
N SER A 75 6.56 6.98 -4.75
CA SER A 75 7.59 7.28 -5.76
C SER A 75 7.79 6.13 -6.75
N ASP A 76 7.10 5.00 -6.59
CA ASP A 76 7.12 3.88 -7.53
C ASP A 76 6.20 4.18 -8.73
N SER A 77 6.79 4.25 -9.92
CA SER A 77 6.07 4.56 -11.15
C SER A 77 5.12 3.47 -11.62
N ARG A 78 5.39 2.19 -11.29
CA ARG A 78 4.52 1.06 -11.62
C ARG A 78 3.28 1.09 -10.75
N LEU A 79 3.44 1.24 -9.43
CA LEU A 79 2.31 1.35 -8.51
C LEU A 79 1.46 2.58 -8.84
N LYS A 80 2.09 3.73 -9.10
CA LYS A 80 1.39 4.94 -9.53
C LYS A 80 0.56 4.70 -10.80
N GLY A 81 1.15 4.10 -11.83
CA GLY A 81 0.45 3.85 -13.09
C GLY A 81 -0.75 2.91 -12.94
N VAL A 82 -0.63 1.87 -12.10
CA VAL A 82 -1.75 0.98 -11.81
C VAL A 82 -2.81 1.70 -10.97
N ALA A 83 -2.42 2.48 -9.97
CA ALA A 83 -3.33 3.25 -9.15
C ALA A 83 -4.18 4.24 -9.97
N GLU A 84 -3.55 5.01 -10.86
CA GLU A 84 -4.24 5.92 -11.77
C GLU A 84 -5.21 5.18 -12.72
N ALA A 85 -4.84 3.97 -13.18
CA ALA A 85 -5.71 3.14 -14.02
C ALA A 85 -6.93 2.55 -13.26
N HIS A 86 -6.93 2.62 -11.94
CA HIS A 86 -8.02 2.18 -11.06
C HIS A 86 -8.65 3.36 -10.29
N ASP A 87 -8.52 4.58 -10.80
CA ASP A 87 -9.09 5.81 -10.23
C ASP A 87 -8.62 6.13 -8.79
N VAL A 88 -7.47 5.58 -8.39
CA VAL A 88 -6.85 5.90 -7.10
C VAL A 88 -5.97 7.13 -7.27
N ARG A 89 -6.34 8.19 -6.54
CA ARG A 89 -5.58 9.44 -6.49
C ARG A 89 -4.16 9.18 -5.98
N CYS A 90 -3.17 9.74 -6.66
CA CYS A 90 -1.76 9.59 -6.29
C CYS A 90 -1.03 10.92 -6.14
N HIS A 91 -0.14 10.99 -5.14
CA HIS A 91 0.87 12.04 -4.99
C HIS A 91 2.27 11.42 -5.01
N ARG A 92 3.27 12.24 -5.36
CA ARG A 92 4.69 11.87 -5.33
C ARG A 92 5.29 12.18 -3.96
#